data_AF-A0A1I7U3G4-F1
#
_entry.id   AF-A0A1I7U3G4-F1
#
_cell.length_a   1.000
_cell.length_b   1.000
_cell.length_c   1.000
_cell.angle_alpha   90.00
_cell.angle_beta   90.00
_cell.angle_gamma   90.00
#
_symmetry.space_group_name_H-M   'P 1'
#
loop_
_entity.id
_entity.type
_entity.pdbx_description
1 polymer ?
#
loop_
_entity_poly.entity_id
_entity_poly.type
_entity_poly.pdbx_seq_one_letter_code
_entity_poly.pdbx_strand_id
1 'polypeptide(L)'
;MEPSISNGLNSSEKFINLLGLPPKTLKLLYGYLNPVDCYNLAQCSKSLETQVKKQKTLKINSIHFRFDNEKSCVGVYFDKYKYTGCVFYSWRKSDGNRKIWNKSYYLKPHKLQNYLYCKLTHPKEVASQQNSQLPVDYFEGMMETYSELCSLFSTRESCYYVGVNVNDKKSCIAFSKHMTQKQIYNFRLIGHKQPKHHRVRNVLQSANICGTVRVSHPIGPACMQDKLINSYYIVLDDPEWLTREQLLSLNCVTADIGHNNLTADDLNAFIMQWMFVDCDQTRLERLEITLSPEAFQNKKSITNGLLLYDWDPIRREGEFFDVSYYLNKTSLRDPNHFLDCKFSKDVLREDGRLATILFFGKKLYFLVWKNRFPYRTLKEARRKRNEANFELCLTRALNAALKVIDAKAQEEWNRKTEWLEAVVKSRKAAAEEEQTAKRKYFEALKEFLDTSEPKPKRRLLRTITIFKDDSIP
;
A
#
# COMPACT_ATOMS: atom_id res chain seq x y z
N MET A 1 -65.98 -15.00 0.08
CA MET A 1 -65.99 -13.53 -0.12
C MET A 1 -64.59 -13.02 0.22
N GLU A 2 -63.72 -13.03 -0.78
CA GLU A 2 -62.42 -12.37 -0.71
C GLU A 2 -62.60 -10.87 -1.00
N PRO A 3 -61.97 -9.96 -0.25
CA PRO A 3 -61.82 -8.59 -0.70
C PRO A 3 -60.51 -8.48 -1.50
N SER A 4 -60.67 -8.35 -2.81
CA SER A 4 -59.65 -7.89 -3.74
C SER A 4 -59.24 -6.46 -3.39
N ILE A 5 -58.05 -6.28 -2.82
CA ILE A 5 -57.39 -4.98 -2.74
C ILE A 5 -56.49 -4.86 -3.97
N SER A 6 -57.02 -4.19 -4.99
CA SER A 6 -56.30 -3.73 -6.16
C SER A 6 -55.31 -2.62 -5.75
N ASN A 7 -54.05 -2.97 -5.59
CA ASN A 7 -52.97 -1.98 -5.47
C ASN A 7 -52.67 -1.40 -6.86
N GLY A 8 -53.19 -0.21 -7.11
CA GLY A 8 -52.73 0.66 -8.19
C GLY A 8 -51.33 1.19 -7.89
N LEU A 9 -50.30 0.49 -8.38
CA LEU A 9 -48.95 1.01 -8.56
C LEU A 9 -48.74 1.29 -10.05
N ASN A 10 -49.37 2.35 -10.54
CA ASN A 10 -49.10 2.93 -11.86
C ASN A 10 -48.23 4.17 -11.69
N SER A 11 -46.95 3.97 -11.35
CA SER A 11 -45.89 4.90 -11.74
C SER A 11 -44.89 4.11 -12.57
N SER A 12 -44.79 4.43 -13.86
CA SER A 12 -43.79 3.85 -14.76
C SER A 12 -42.40 4.26 -14.29
N GLU A 13 -41.79 3.46 -13.42
CA GLU A 13 -40.40 3.63 -13.05
C GLU A 13 -39.54 3.49 -14.31
N LYS A 14 -39.07 4.62 -14.84
CA LYS A 14 -38.13 4.64 -15.96
C LYS A 14 -36.77 4.15 -15.46
N PHE A 15 -36.48 2.88 -15.67
CA PHE A 15 -35.15 2.32 -15.38
C PHE A 15 -34.11 2.90 -16.33
N ILE A 16 -32.99 3.37 -15.78
CA ILE A 16 -31.85 3.85 -16.57
C ILE A 16 -30.97 2.65 -16.93
N ASN A 17 -30.79 2.40 -18.22
CA ASN A 17 -29.82 1.40 -18.70
C ASN A 17 -28.40 1.96 -18.57
N LEU A 18 -27.72 1.62 -17.47
CA LEU A 18 -26.34 2.04 -17.19
C LEU A 18 -25.33 1.60 -18.27
N LEU A 19 -25.57 0.50 -18.98
CA LEU A 19 -24.69 0.04 -20.04
C LEU A 19 -24.84 0.86 -21.33
N GLY A 20 -26.00 1.49 -21.54
CA GLY A 20 -26.31 2.30 -22.71
C GLY A 20 -25.94 3.79 -22.58
N LEU A 21 -25.39 4.21 -21.44
CA LEU A 21 -25.04 5.62 -21.23
C LEU A 21 -23.78 6.02 -22.03
N PRO A 22 -23.71 7.24 -22.59
CA PRO A 22 -22.52 7.74 -23.27
C PRO A 22 -21.27 7.75 -22.37
N PRO A 23 -20.05 7.54 -22.91
CA PRO A 23 -18.82 7.48 -22.11
C PRO A 23 -18.57 8.68 -21.20
N LYS A 24 -18.92 9.90 -21.64
CA LYS A 24 -18.79 11.12 -20.83
C LYS A 24 -19.73 11.10 -19.61
N THR A 25 -20.99 10.70 -19.82
CA THR A 25 -22.00 10.57 -18.76
C THR A 25 -21.61 9.48 -17.76
N LEU A 26 -21.06 8.37 -18.26
CA LEU A 26 -20.54 7.30 -17.41
C LEU A 26 -19.41 7.78 -16.51
N LYS A 27 -18.41 8.46 -17.08
CA LYS A 27 -17.30 9.00 -16.31
C LYS A 27 -17.78 9.93 -15.20
N LEU A 28 -18.78 10.78 -15.49
CA LEU A 28 -19.38 11.68 -14.52
C LEU A 28 -20.11 10.90 -13.40
N LEU A 29 -20.99 9.96 -13.79
CA LEU A 29 -21.75 9.12 -12.85
C LEU A 29 -20.81 8.35 -11.90
N TYR A 30 -19.82 7.64 -12.44
CA TYR A 30 -18.85 6.89 -11.64
C TYR A 30 -17.98 7.79 -10.75
N GLY A 31 -17.85 9.07 -11.09
CA GLY A 31 -17.25 10.09 -10.22
C GLY A 31 -18.04 10.33 -8.93
N TYR A 32 -19.38 10.28 -9.00
CA TYR A 32 -20.26 10.53 -7.84
C TYR A 32 -20.49 9.30 -6.96
N LEU A 33 -20.42 8.11 -7.54
CA LEU A 33 -20.59 6.88 -6.76
C LEU A 33 -19.55 6.79 -5.65
N ASN A 34 -19.91 6.23 -4.50
CA ASN A 34 -18.91 5.88 -3.50
C ASN A 34 -18.31 4.48 -3.83
N PRO A 35 -17.23 4.04 -3.15
CA PRO A 35 -16.63 2.74 -3.44
C PRO A 35 -17.54 1.53 -3.18
N VAL A 36 -18.46 1.61 -2.22
CA VAL A 36 -19.46 0.56 -1.94
C VAL A 36 -20.47 0.46 -3.08
N ASP A 37 -20.93 1.60 -3.62
CA ASP A 37 -21.84 1.60 -4.77
C ASP A 37 -21.16 0.97 -5.99
N CYS A 38 -19.88 1.29 -6.23
CA CYS A 38 -19.10 0.67 -7.31
C CYS A 38 -18.94 -0.83 -7.13
N TYR A 39 -18.71 -1.29 -5.90
CA TYR A 39 -18.67 -2.71 -5.58
C TYR A 39 -20.03 -3.38 -5.86
N ASN A 40 -21.12 -2.81 -5.36
CA ASN A 40 -22.47 -3.36 -5.54
C ASN A 40 -22.86 -3.44 -7.02
N LEU A 41 -22.55 -2.41 -7.82
CA LEU A 41 -22.76 -2.43 -9.26
C LEU A 41 -21.94 -3.53 -9.96
N ALA A 42 -20.68 -3.71 -9.58
CA ALA A 42 -19.84 -4.77 -10.14
C ALA A 42 -20.39 -6.17 -9.87
N GLN A 43 -21.07 -6.36 -8.72
CA GLN A 43 -21.69 -7.64 -8.37
C GLN A 43 -22.96 -7.95 -9.18
N CYS A 44 -23.56 -6.97 -9.85
CA CYS A 44 -24.77 -7.19 -10.65
C CYS A 44 -24.50 -7.90 -11.99
N SER A 45 -23.34 -7.68 -12.64
CA SER A 45 -22.96 -8.39 -13.87
C SER A 45 -21.49 -8.20 -14.25
N LYS A 46 -20.94 -9.10 -15.07
CA LYS A 46 -19.58 -8.99 -15.62
C LYS A 46 -19.35 -7.75 -16.49
N SER A 47 -20.37 -7.29 -17.21
CA SER A 47 -20.32 -6.07 -18.00
C SER A 47 -20.16 -4.83 -17.10
N LEU A 48 -20.91 -4.77 -15.99
CA LEU A 48 -20.79 -3.70 -15.01
C LEU A 48 -19.45 -3.77 -14.25
N GLU A 49 -18.96 -4.97 -13.92
CA GLU A 49 -17.63 -5.18 -13.34
C GLU A 49 -16.53 -4.55 -14.23
N THR A 50 -16.57 -4.86 -15.53
CA THR A 50 -15.62 -4.33 -16.52
C THR A 50 -15.73 -2.80 -16.64
N GLN A 51 -16.95 -2.29 -16.61
CA GLN A 51 -17.23 -0.86 -16.66
C GLN A 51 -16.69 -0.13 -15.41
N VAL A 52 -16.88 -0.68 -14.21
CA VAL A 52 -16.33 -0.13 -12.96
C VAL A 52 -14.80 -0.04 -13.05
N LYS A 53 -14.14 -1.13 -13.48
CA LYS A 53 -12.67 -1.18 -13.64
C LYS A 53 -12.17 -0.12 -14.64
N LYS A 54 -12.90 0.08 -15.74
CA LYS A 54 -12.53 1.03 -16.79
C LYS A 54 -12.76 2.49 -16.37
N GLN A 55 -13.89 2.79 -15.74
CA GLN A 55 -14.30 4.17 -15.47
C GLN A 55 -13.77 4.70 -14.14
N LYS A 56 -13.41 3.82 -13.19
CA LYS A 56 -13.01 4.23 -11.85
C LYS A 56 -11.72 3.56 -11.38
N THR A 57 -10.61 4.25 -11.59
CA THR A 57 -9.30 3.84 -11.07
C THR A 57 -9.20 4.20 -9.57
N LEU A 58 -9.81 3.38 -8.72
CA LEU A 58 -9.61 3.46 -7.27
C LEU A 58 -8.46 2.56 -6.84
N LYS A 59 -7.69 3.06 -5.88
CA LYS A 59 -6.63 2.33 -5.19
C LYS A 59 -7.03 2.19 -3.73
N ILE A 60 -6.91 0.99 -3.20
CA ILE A 60 -7.08 0.71 -1.79
C ILE A 60 -5.77 1.04 -1.07
N ASN A 61 -5.83 1.92 -0.09
CA ASN A 61 -4.68 2.34 0.71
C ASN A 61 -4.45 1.41 1.90
N SER A 62 -5.53 1.05 2.60
CA SER A 62 -5.44 0.13 3.73
C SER A 62 -6.56 -0.90 3.71
N ILE A 63 -6.21 -2.10 4.16
CA ILE A 63 -7.12 -3.23 4.29
C ILE A 63 -7.09 -3.69 5.75
N HIS A 64 -8.27 -3.81 6.32
CA HIS A 64 -8.50 -4.18 7.71
C HIS A 64 -9.22 -5.52 7.74
N PHE A 65 -8.65 -6.50 8.43
CA PHE A 65 -9.31 -7.78 8.69
C PHE A 65 -9.68 -7.86 10.17
N ARG A 66 -10.88 -8.34 10.46
CA ARG A 66 -11.28 -8.82 11.78
C ARG A 66 -11.63 -10.30 11.67
N PHE A 67 -10.87 -11.16 12.35
CA PHE A 67 -11.19 -12.57 12.51
C PHE A 67 -11.88 -12.75 13.86
N ASP A 68 -13.21 -12.82 13.86
CA ASP A 68 -14.02 -12.84 15.08
C ASP A 68 -15.40 -13.47 14.85
N ASN A 69 -15.42 -14.71 14.37
CA ASN A 69 -16.63 -15.48 14.06
C ASN A 69 -17.69 -14.64 13.29
N GLU A 70 -18.90 -14.46 13.84
CA GLU A 70 -20.00 -13.68 13.27
C GLU A 70 -19.63 -12.22 12.94
N LYS A 71 -18.69 -11.63 13.71
CA LYS A 71 -18.19 -10.26 13.53
C LYS A 71 -17.10 -10.16 12.47
N SER A 72 -16.74 -11.27 11.82
CA SER A 72 -15.67 -11.26 10.82
C SER A 72 -16.03 -10.37 9.64
N CYS A 73 -15.09 -9.51 9.25
CA CYS A 73 -15.32 -8.51 8.22
C CYS A 73 -14.03 -8.00 7.59
N VAL A 74 -14.19 -7.42 6.40
CA VAL A 74 -13.15 -6.67 5.69
C VAL A 74 -13.50 -5.19 5.74
N GLY A 75 -12.58 -4.37 6.24
CA GLY A 75 -12.62 -2.92 6.13
C GLY A 75 -11.61 -2.42 5.10
N VAL A 76 -11.93 -1.39 4.32
CA VAL A 76 -11.00 -0.80 3.34
C VAL A 76 -11.05 0.73 3.34
N TYR A 77 -9.91 1.36 3.05
CA TYR A 77 -9.81 2.78 2.72
C TYR A 77 -9.32 2.98 1.30
N PHE A 78 -9.84 4.02 0.63
CA PHE A 78 -9.45 4.40 -0.72
C PHE A 78 -8.74 5.75 -0.75
N ASP A 79 -7.70 5.90 -1.57
CA ASP A 79 -6.85 7.10 -1.61
C ASP A 79 -7.62 8.38 -1.98
N LYS A 80 -8.60 8.29 -2.88
CA LYS A 80 -9.38 9.45 -3.36
C LYS A 80 -10.48 9.90 -2.39
N TYR A 81 -10.83 9.07 -1.41
CA TYR A 81 -11.93 9.35 -0.48
C TYR A 81 -11.37 9.46 0.93
N LYS A 82 -10.67 10.57 1.18
CA LYS A 82 -10.12 10.86 2.50
C LYS A 82 -11.25 10.80 3.52
N TYR A 83 -11.07 9.96 4.53
CA TYR A 83 -12.05 9.70 5.58
C TYR A 83 -13.27 8.84 5.19
N THR A 84 -13.28 8.17 4.05
CA THR A 84 -14.33 7.18 3.75
C THR A 84 -13.79 5.77 3.97
N GLY A 85 -14.18 5.16 5.09
CA GLY A 85 -13.92 3.75 5.38
C GLY A 85 -15.12 2.90 4.96
N CYS A 86 -14.89 1.84 4.20
CA CYS A 86 -15.94 0.90 3.79
C CYS A 86 -15.79 -0.39 4.58
N VAL A 87 -16.89 -0.94 5.10
CA VAL A 87 -16.90 -2.21 5.84
C VAL A 87 -17.82 -3.20 5.13
N PHE A 88 -17.35 -4.42 5.00
CA PHE A 88 -18.02 -5.53 4.36
C PHE A 88 -18.09 -6.72 5.32
N TYR A 89 -19.31 -7.11 5.66
CA TYR A 89 -19.62 -8.36 6.34
C TYR A 89 -20.13 -9.33 5.29
N SER A 90 -19.56 -10.52 5.22
CA SER A 90 -20.01 -11.54 4.27
C SER A 90 -19.87 -12.93 4.86
N TRP A 91 -20.84 -13.78 4.53
CA TRP A 91 -20.91 -15.12 5.06
C TRP A 91 -21.62 -16.06 4.08
N ARG A 92 -21.23 -17.34 4.10
CA ARG A 92 -21.89 -18.42 3.37
C ARG A 92 -22.78 -19.21 4.30
N LYS A 93 -23.99 -19.49 3.86
CA LYS A 93 -24.88 -20.47 4.49
C LYS A 93 -24.53 -21.87 4.00
N SER A 94 -24.94 -22.89 4.75
CA SER A 94 -24.74 -24.29 4.38
C SER A 94 -25.40 -24.72 3.06
N ASP A 95 -26.40 -23.96 2.58
CA ASP A 95 -27.03 -24.15 1.26
C ASP A 95 -26.15 -23.62 0.10
N GLY A 96 -24.96 -23.10 0.40
CA GLY A 96 -24.05 -22.50 -0.57
C GLY A 96 -24.35 -21.04 -0.88
N ASN A 97 -25.46 -20.46 -0.40
CA ASN A 97 -25.81 -19.08 -0.68
C ASN A 97 -24.94 -18.11 0.14
N ARG A 98 -24.28 -17.19 -0.55
CA ARG A 98 -23.51 -16.11 0.07
C ARG A 98 -24.39 -14.89 0.30
N LYS A 99 -24.29 -14.33 1.51
CA LYS A 99 -24.86 -13.02 1.85
C LYS A 99 -23.74 -12.01 2.09
N ILE A 100 -24.04 -10.76 1.77
CA ILE A 100 -23.12 -9.63 1.94
C ILE A 100 -23.94 -8.47 2.49
N TRP A 101 -23.40 -7.82 3.51
CA TRP A 101 -23.83 -6.52 3.97
C TRP A 101 -22.63 -5.58 3.94
N ASN A 102 -22.81 -4.38 3.41
CA ASN A 102 -21.74 -3.40 3.32
C ASN A 102 -22.23 -1.98 3.61
N LYS A 103 -21.32 -1.15 4.12
CA LYS A 103 -21.61 0.24 4.44
C LYS A 103 -20.36 1.10 4.36
N SER A 104 -20.52 2.32 3.86
CA SER A 104 -19.51 3.36 3.91
C SER A 104 -19.69 4.24 5.15
N TYR A 105 -18.59 4.61 5.78
CA TYR A 105 -18.54 5.49 6.93
C TYR A 105 -17.60 6.66 6.68
N TYR A 106 -18.00 7.85 7.11
CA TYR A 106 -17.11 9.02 7.11
C TYR A 106 -16.25 9.04 8.39
N LEU A 107 -15.22 8.19 8.43
CA LEU A 107 -14.32 8.00 9.56
C LEU A 107 -12.86 8.20 9.16
N LYS A 108 -12.03 8.71 10.08
CA LYS A 108 -10.56 8.67 9.93
C LYS A 108 -10.01 7.25 10.12
N PRO A 109 -8.85 6.89 9.54
CA PRO A 109 -8.29 5.53 9.64
C PRO A 109 -8.24 4.94 11.05
N HIS A 110 -7.75 5.69 12.04
CA HIS A 110 -7.73 5.24 13.43
C HIS A 110 -9.14 5.04 14.02
N LYS A 111 -10.12 5.85 13.61
CA LYS A 111 -11.51 5.70 14.05
C LYS A 111 -12.15 4.44 13.45
N LEU A 112 -11.82 4.08 12.21
CA LEU A 112 -12.26 2.81 11.63
C LEU A 112 -11.62 1.62 12.33
N GLN A 113 -10.32 1.67 12.63
CA GLN A 113 -9.68 0.59 13.41
C GLN A 113 -10.36 0.42 14.77
N ASN A 114 -10.65 1.51 15.48
CA ASN A 114 -11.38 1.45 16.74
C ASN A 114 -12.82 0.92 16.55
N TYR A 115 -13.50 1.35 15.49
CA TYR A 115 -14.82 0.82 15.13
C TYR A 115 -14.78 -0.69 14.88
N LEU A 116 -13.76 -1.18 14.16
CA LEU A 116 -13.63 -2.58 13.80
C LEU A 116 -13.16 -3.44 14.97
N TYR A 117 -12.29 -2.96 15.86
CA TYR A 117 -11.64 -3.81 16.85
C TYR A 117 -12.09 -3.57 18.30
N CYS A 118 -12.56 -2.36 18.63
CA CYS A 118 -13.01 -2.02 19.97
C CYS A 118 -14.53 -2.09 20.13
N LYS A 119 -15.29 -2.00 19.03
CA LYS A 119 -16.75 -2.01 19.13
C LYS A 119 -17.24 -3.40 19.55
N LEU A 120 -17.80 -3.46 20.75
CA LEU A 120 -18.37 -4.67 21.34
C LEU A 120 -19.64 -5.12 20.61
N THR A 121 -20.45 -4.17 20.14
CA THR A 121 -21.73 -4.45 19.49
C THR A 121 -21.58 -4.70 17.99
N HIS A 122 -22.05 -5.88 17.57
CA HIS A 122 -22.28 -6.19 16.16
C HIS A 122 -23.30 -5.19 15.59
N PRO A 123 -23.15 -4.64 14.37
CA PRO A 123 -24.24 -3.91 13.72
C PRO A 123 -25.55 -4.70 13.80
N LYS A 124 -26.61 -4.07 14.34
CA LYS A 124 -27.90 -4.74 14.60
C LYS A 124 -28.51 -5.29 13.30
N GLU A 125 -28.32 -4.56 12.20
CA GLU A 125 -28.77 -4.93 10.86
C GLU A 125 -28.06 -6.17 10.32
N VAL A 126 -26.80 -6.38 10.68
CA VAL A 126 -26.07 -7.58 10.29
C VAL A 126 -26.48 -8.75 11.18
N ALA A 127 -26.59 -8.52 12.49
CA ALA A 127 -27.02 -9.54 13.44
C ALA A 127 -28.43 -10.08 13.10
N SER A 128 -29.36 -9.22 12.70
CA SER A 128 -30.70 -9.65 12.28
C SER A 128 -30.69 -10.48 11.00
N GLN A 129 -29.74 -10.26 10.09
CA GLN A 129 -29.60 -11.00 8.83
C GLN A 129 -28.81 -12.31 8.97
N GLN A 130 -27.96 -12.41 9.99
CA GLN A 130 -27.16 -13.59 10.31
C GLN A 130 -27.92 -14.62 11.15
N ASN A 131 -29.08 -14.26 11.69
CA ASN A 131 -29.91 -15.16 12.49
C ASN A 131 -30.55 -16.22 11.57
N SER A 132 -29.80 -17.27 11.25
CA SER A 132 -30.28 -18.42 10.49
C SER A 132 -30.16 -19.70 11.30
N GLN A 133 -31.15 -20.57 11.16
CA GLN A 133 -31.11 -21.94 11.71
C GLN A 133 -30.00 -22.81 11.08
N LEU A 134 -29.43 -22.37 9.95
CA LEU A 134 -28.39 -23.08 9.22
C LEU A 134 -26.99 -22.69 9.69
N PRO A 135 -26.01 -23.61 9.64
CA PRO A 135 -24.59 -23.29 9.84
C PRO A 135 -24.11 -22.22 8.87
N VAL A 136 -23.24 -21.34 9.35
CA VAL A 136 -22.71 -20.19 8.60
C VAL A 136 -21.18 -20.19 8.65
N ASP A 137 -20.54 -20.00 7.49
CA ASP A 137 -19.10 -19.72 7.37
C ASP A 137 -18.87 -18.24 7.07
N TYR A 138 -18.47 -17.51 8.11
CA TYR A 138 -18.14 -16.08 8.03
C TYR A 138 -16.74 -15.83 7.44
N PHE A 139 -15.83 -16.80 7.55
CA PHE A 139 -14.45 -16.60 7.12
C PHE A 139 -14.33 -16.77 5.61
N GLU A 140 -14.99 -17.78 5.04
CA GLU A 140 -15.02 -17.99 3.59
C GLU A 140 -15.67 -16.79 2.88
N GLY A 141 -16.84 -16.35 3.33
CA GLY A 141 -17.51 -15.17 2.77
C GLY A 141 -16.67 -13.89 2.87
N MET A 142 -16.00 -13.69 4.01
CA MET A 142 -15.05 -12.58 4.20
C MET A 142 -13.89 -12.65 3.21
N MET A 143 -13.27 -13.82 3.03
CA MET A 143 -12.12 -13.98 2.14
C MET A 143 -12.48 -13.88 0.65
N GLU A 144 -13.67 -14.34 0.25
CA GLU A 144 -14.19 -14.10 -1.10
C GLU A 144 -14.40 -12.61 -1.37
N THR A 145 -15.00 -11.90 -0.41
CA THR A 145 -15.19 -10.45 -0.51
C THR A 145 -13.86 -9.72 -0.66
N TYR A 146 -12.85 -10.13 0.11
CA TYR A 146 -11.49 -9.60 -0.04
C TYR A 146 -10.92 -9.86 -1.44
N SER A 147 -11.07 -11.07 -1.98
CA SER A 147 -10.60 -11.44 -3.33
C SER A 147 -11.26 -10.57 -4.40
N GLU A 148 -12.58 -10.35 -4.30
CA GLU A 148 -13.34 -9.50 -5.20
C GLU A 148 -12.93 -8.03 -5.11
N LEU A 149 -12.70 -7.50 -3.91
CA LEU A 149 -12.18 -6.14 -3.73
C LEU A 149 -10.79 -5.98 -4.38
N CYS A 150 -9.92 -6.99 -4.24
CA CYS A 150 -8.59 -6.98 -4.86
C CYS A 150 -8.62 -7.14 -6.38
N SER A 151 -9.65 -7.82 -6.92
CA SER A 151 -9.82 -7.97 -8.37
C SER A 151 -10.42 -6.72 -9.02
N LEU A 152 -11.21 -5.95 -8.26
CA LEU A 152 -11.85 -4.71 -8.67
C LEU A 152 -10.94 -3.49 -8.55
N PHE A 153 -10.15 -3.43 -7.48
CA PHE A 153 -9.39 -2.23 -7.12
C PHE A 153 -7.91 -2.55 -6.90
N SER A 154 -7.02 -1.63 -7.25
CA SER A 154 -5.58 -1.83 -7.09
C SER A 154 -5.18 -1.88 -5.61
N THR A 155 -4.41 -2.90 -5.23
CA THR A 155 -3.94 -3.15 -3.85
C THR A 155 -2.41 -3.23 -3.70
N ARG A 156 -1.65 -2.87 -4.74
CA ARG A 156 -0.18 -3.10 -4.81
C ARG A 156 0.62 -2.51 -3.64
N GLU A 157 0.13 -1.44 -3.03
CA GLU A 157 0.79 -0.72 -1.92
C GLU A 157 -0.10 -0.66 -0.68
N SER A 158 -1.09 -1.54 -0.57
CA SER A 158 -2.02 -1.50 0.56
C SER A 158 -1.35 -1.95 1.85
N CYS A 159 -1.56 -1.20 2.93
CA CYS A 159 -1.16 -1.60 4.27
C CYS A 159 -2.20 -2.55 4.89
N TYR A 160 -1.74 -3.62 5.53
CA TYR A 160 -2.60 -4.62 6.17
C TYR A 160 -2.70 -4.42 7.68
N TYR A 161 -3.93 -4.35 8.17
CA TYR A 161 -4.29 -4.26 9.58
C TYR A 161 -5.11 -5.49 9.94
N VAL A 162 -4.74 -6.22 10.97
CA VAL A 162 -5.39 -7.50 11.28
C VAL A 162 -5.70 -7.59 12.76
N GLY A 163 -6.96 -7.85 13.10
CA GLY A 163 -7.40 -8.19 14.45
C GLY A 163 -7.83 -9.65 14.52
N VAL A 164 -7.36 -10.41 15.51
CA VAL A 164 -7.69 -11.83 15.68
C VAL A 164 -8.25 -12.08 17.07
N ASN A 165 -9.47 -12.64 17.13
CA ASN A 165 -10.06 -13.09 18.39
C ASN A 165 -9.40 -14.38 18.86
N VAL A 166 -8.50 -14.28 19.84
CA VAL A 166 -7.75 -15.43 20.37
C VAL A 166 -8.54 -16.28 21.37
N ASN A 167 -9.73 -15.83 21.78
CA ASN A 167 -10.66 -16.68 22.52
C ASN A 167 -11.42 -17.66 21.61
N ASP A 168 -11.54 -17.36 20.31
CA ASP A 168 -12.21 -18.23 19.34
C ASP A 168 -11.21 -19.10 18.56
N LYS A 169 -11.37 -20.42 18.67
CA LYS A 169 -10.53 -21.40 17.98
C LYS A 169 -10.68 -21.27 16.46
N LYS A 170 -11.90 -21.02 15.95
CA LYS A 170 -12.14 -20.94 14.51
C LYS A 170 -11.45 -19.71 13.90
N SER A 171 -11.56 -18.56 14.57
CA SER A 171 -10.86 -17.32 14.18
C SER A 171 -9.34 -17.50 14.11
N CYS A 172 -8.73 -18.17 15.11
CA CYS A 172 -7.28 -18.46 15.10
C CYS A 172 -6.87 -19.35 13.91
N ILE A 173 -7.65 -20.40 13.62
CA ILE A 173 -7.38 -21.32 12.50
C ILE A 173 -7.56 -20.60 11.16
N ALA A 174 -8.64 -19.84 11.00
CA ALA A 174 -8.91 -19.09 9.78
C ALA A 174 -7.81 -18.05 9.50
N PHE A 175 -7.37 -17.31 10.51
CA PHE A 175 -6.24 -16.39 10.39
C PHE A 175 -4.98 -17.11 9.90
N SER A 176 -4.61 -18.21 10.56
CA SER A 176 -3.40 -18.99 10.25
C SER A 176 -3.47 -19.61 8.84
N LYS A 177 -4.67 -19.93 8.35
CA LYS A 177 -4.87 -20.44 6.99
C LYS A 177 -4.70 -19.36 5.92
N HIS A 178 -5.15 -18.13 6.18
CA HIS A 178 -5.34 -17.12 5.13
C HIS A 178 -4.32 -15.97 5.12
N MET A 179 -3.64 -15.69 6.24
CA MET A 179 -2.86 -14.45 6.39
C MET A 179 -1.35 -14.65 6.56
N THR A 180 -0.86 -15.88 6.57
CA THR A 180 0.56 -16.23 6.86
C THR A 180 1.56 -15.62 5.88
N GLN A 181 1.16 -15.39 4.63
CA GLN A 181 2.06 -14.88 3.57
C GLN A 181 2.07 -13.36 3.44
N LYS A 182 1.17 -12.64 4.12
CA LYS A 182 1.02 -11.19 3.97
C LYS A 182 1.80 -10.46 5.05
N GLN A 183 2.53 -9.41 4.66
CA GLN A 183 3.19 -8.53 5.62
C GLN A 183 2.13 -7.69 6.35
N ILE A 184 2.06 -7.81 7.67
CA ILE A 184 1.05 -7.15 8.52
C ILE A 184 1.68 -5.93 9.18
N TYR A 185 1.15 -4.76 8.87
CA TYR A 185 1.64 -3.49 9.41
C TYR A 185 1.15 -3.24 10.84
N ASN A 186 -0.09 -3.62 11.14
CA ASN A 186 -0.62 -3.53 12.50
C ASN A 186 -1.40 -4.80 12.82
N PHE A 187 -0.93 -5.51 13.83
CA PHE A 187 -1.51 -6.75 14.28
C PHE A 187 -2.12 -6.55 15.66
N ARG A 188 -3.37 -6.95 15.86
CA ARG A 188 -4.09 -6.78 17.12
C ARG A 188 -4.63 -8.11 17.65
N LEU A 189 -4.24 -8.44 18.87
CA LEU A 189 -4.88 -9.49 19.65
C LEU A 189 -6.16 -8.93 20.28
N ILE A 190 -7.31 -9.48 19.91
CA ILE A 190 -8.60 -9.12 20.49
C ILE A 190 -9.21 -10.31 21.24
N GLY A 191 -10.06 -10.03 22.22
CA GLY A 191 -10.68 -11.05 23.04
C GLY A 191 -11.55 -10.43 24.14
N HIS A 192 -12.32 -11.27 24.82
CA HIS A 192 -13.19 -10.88 25.94
C HIS A 192 -12.78 -11.54 27.27
N LYS A 193 -11.80 -12.45 27.24
CA LYS A 193 -11.24 -13.11 28.42
C LYS A 193 -9.81 -13.55 28.17
N GLN A 194 -9.13 -14.04 29.20
CA GLN A 194 -7.80 -14.63 29.05
C GLN A 194 -7.86 -15.87 28.12
N PRO A 195 -7.12 -15.91 27.01
CA PRO A 195 -7.07 -17.03 26.08
C PRO A 195 -6.09 -18.12 26.57
N LYS A 196 -6.15 -19.28 25.93
CA LYS A 196 -5.15 -20.35 26.15
C LYS A 196 -3.80 -19.94 25.55
N HIS A 197 -2.71 -20.15 26.28
CA HIS A 197 -1.35 -19.74 25.89
C HIS A 197 -0.94 -20.24 24.49
N HIS A 198 -1.21 -21.51 24.17
CA HIS A 198 -0.88 -22.09 22.86
C HIS A 198 -1.63 -21.42 21.69
N ARG A 199 -2.83 -20.87 21.91
CA ARG A 199 -3.58 -20.18 20.84
C ARG A 199 -2.91 -18.88 20.47
N VAL A 200 -2.54 -18.09 21.47
CA VAL A 200 -1.81 -16.84 21.26
C VAL A 200 -0.46 -17.12 20.60
N ARG A 201 0.22 -18.19 21.03
CA ARG A 201 1.49 -18.63 20.44
C ARG A 201 1.36 -18.91 18.95
N ASN A 202 0.43 -19.79 18.59
CA ASN A 202 0.23 -20.19 17.20
C ASN A 202 -0.13 -19.00 16.31
N VAL A 203 -0.97 -18.09 16.81
CA VAL A 203 -1.36 -16.87 16.09
C VAL A 203 -0.17 -15.94 15.88
N LEU A 204 0.60 -15.64 16.93
CA LEU A 204 1.78 -14.77 16.81
C LEU A 204 2.87 -15.38 15.92
N GLN A 205 3.09 -16.69 15.99
CA GLN A 205 4.04 -17.40 15.13
C GLN A 205 3.61 -17.42 13.66
N SER A 206 2.31 -17.50 13.40
CA SER A 206 1.76 -17.48 12.04
C SER A 206 1.76 -16.09 11.41
N ALA A 207 1.94 -15.03 12.21
CA ALA A 207 1.83 -13.66 11.76
C ALA A 207 3.18 -13.10 11.25
N ASN A 208 3.23 -12.69 9.99
CA ASN A 208 4.36 -11.95 9.42
C ASN A 208 4.24 -10.44 9.72
N ILE A 209 4.46 -10.08 10.98
CA ILE A 209 4.27 -8.71 11.48
C ILE A 209 5.53 -7.88 11.22
N CYS A 210 5.37 -6.73 10.55
CA CYS A 210 6.45 -5.77 10.29
C CYS A 210 6.34 -4.46 11.08
N GLY A 211 5.16 -4.16 11.64
CA GLY A 211 4.93 -2.92 12.38
C GLY A 211 4.51 -3.19 13.82
N THR A 212 3.31 -2.74 14.18
CA THR A 212 2.84 -2.72 15.57
C THR A 212 2.14 -4.01 15.96
N VAL A 213 2.44 -4.51 17.16
CA VAL A 213 1.62 -5.49 17.86
C VAL A 213 0.85 -4.80 18.96
N ARG A 214 -0.48 -4.83 18.86
CA ARG A 214 -1.39 -4.28 19.86
C ARG A 214 -2.12 -5.41 20.59
N VAL A 215 -2.21 -5.31 21.90
CA VAL A 215 -2.93 -6.27 22.74
C VAL A 215 -4.10 -5.56 23.38
N SER A 216 -5.33 -6.00 23.07
CA SER A 216 -6.52 -5.48 23.74
C SER A 216 -6.66 -6.04 25.15
N HIS A 217 -7.24 -5.26 26.06
CA HIS A 217 -7.82 -5.79 27.29
C HIS A 217 -9.02 -6.72 26.95
N PRO A 218 -9.21 -7.89 27.59
CA PRO A 218 -8.45 -8.50 28.69
C PRO A 218 -7.68 -9.77 28.25
N ILE A 219 -6.77 -9.68 27.27
CA ILE A 219 -6.00 -10.86 26.81
C ILE A 219 -5.11 -11.45 27.92
N GLY A 220 -4.66 -10.65 28.89
CA GLY A 220 -3.85 -11.17 29.99
C GLY A 220 -2.41 -11.53 29.59
N PRO A 221 -1.63 -12.12 30.52
CA PRO A 221 -0.20 -12.38 30.35
C PRO A 221 0.14 -13.44 29.30
N ALA A 222 -0.86 -14.15 28.77
CA ALA A 222 -0.65 -15.16 27.72
C ALA A 222 -0.07 -14.58 26.41
N CYS A 223 -0.10 -13.26 26.23
CA CYS A 223 0.52 -12.57 25.10
C CYS A 223 2.03 -12.32 25.26
N MET A 224 2.58 -12.40 26.48
CA MET A 224 3.99 -12.19 26.79
C MET A 224 4.85 -13.35 26.30
N GLN A 225 5.01 -13.41 24.99
CA GLN A 225 5.79 -14.42 24.28
C GLN A 225 6.88 -13.75 23.47
N ASP A 226 7.92 -14.49 23.11
CA ASP A 226 9.11 -13.98 22.42
C ASP A 226 8.78 -13.09 21.21
N LYS A 227 7.75 -13.46 20.45
CA LYS A 227 7.32 -12.67 19.28
C LYS A 227 6.81 -11.28 19.66
N LEU A 228 6.01 -11.16 20.73
CA LEU A 228 5.56 -9.87 21.25
C LEU A 228 6.74 -9.12 21.87
N ILE A 229 7.48 -9.78 22.76
CA ILE A 229 8.59 -9.19 23.53
C ILE A 229 9.62 -8.53 22.60
N ASN A 230 9.95 -9.17 21.48
CA ASN A 230 10.95 -8.71 20.52
C ASN A 230 10.35 -7.88 19.35
N SER A 231 9.06 -7.54 19.40
CA SER A 231 8.41 -6.72 18.37
C SER A 231 8.99 -5.31 18.32
N TYR A 232 8.91 -4.64 17.16
CA TYR A 232 9.39 -3.27 17.03
C TYR A 232 8.53 -2.29 17.84
N TYR A 233 7.21 -2.33 17.65
CA TYR A 233 6.27 -1.45 18.31
C TYR A 233 5.23 -2.27 19.07
N ILE A 234 5.10 -2.03 20.36
CA ILE A 234 4.14 -2.70 21.24
C ILE A 234 3.14 -1.68 21.75
N VAL A 235 1.86 -2.03 21.72
CA VAL A 235 0.78 -1.27 22.38
C VAL A 235 0.01 -2.23 23.28
N LEU A 236 -0.04 -1.97 24.58
CA LEU A 236 -0.81 -2.75 25.53
C LEU A 236 -1.99 -1.90 26.02
N ASP A 237 -3.20 -2.28 25.61
CA ASP A 237 -4.43 -1.65 26.09
C ASP A 237 -4.74 -2.18 27.50
N ASP A 238 -4.62 -1.29 28.49
CA ASP A 238 -4.95 -1.53 29.90
C ASP A 238 -4.44 -2.87 30.49
N PRO A 239 -3.11 -3.11 30.49
CA PRO A 239 -2.54 -4.37 30.95
C PRO A 239 -2.36 -4.39 32.47
N GLU A 240 -3.47 -4.47 33.21
CA GLU A 240 -3.46 -4.59 34.68
C GLU A 240 -2.70 -5.82 35.21
N TRP A 241 -2.48 -6.81 34.34
CA TRP A 241 -1.72 -8.03 34.62
C TRP A 241 -0.21 -7.87 34.45
N LEU A 242 0.27 -6.75 33.90
CA LEU A 242 1.68 -6.52 33.61
C LEU A 242 2.49 -6.42 34.90
N THR A 243 3.47 -7.30 35.07
CA THR A 243 4.36 -7.30 36.23
C THR A 243 5.66 -6.55 35.94
N ARG A 244 6.44 -6.27 36.99
CA ARG A 244 7.80 -5.74 36.90
C ARG A 244 8.66 -6.59 35.95
N GLU A 245 8.72 -7.90 36.17
CA GLU A 245 9.56 -8.82 35.40
C GLU A 245 9.20 -8.80 33.91
N GLN A 246 7.89 -8.71 33.61
CA GLN A 246 7.41 -8.61 32.25
C GLN A 246 7.78 -7.29 31.58
N LEU A 247 7.69 -6.17 32.29
CA LEU A 247 8.18 -4.87 31.81
C LEU A 247 9.70 -4.92 31.53
N LEU A 248 10.49 -5.45 32.47
CA LEU A 248 11.95 -5.57 32.36
C LEU A 248 12.39 -6.54 31.23
N SER A 249 11.51 -7.45 30.83
CA SER A 249 11.76 -8.41 29.74
C SER A 249 11.58 -7.82 28.33
N LEU A 250 10.93 -6.67 28.20
CA LEU A 250 10.57 -6.10 26.89
C LEU A 250 11.83 -5.73 26.08
N ASN A 251 11.94 -6.26 24.88
CA ASN A 251 13.03 -5.98 23.94
C ASN A 251 12.49 -5.34 22.64
N CYS A 252 11.76 -4.24 22.81
CA CYS A 252 11.12 -3.51 21.73
C CYS A 252 11.80 -2.15 21.48
N VAL A 253 11.46 -1.50 20.36
CA VAL A 253 11.91 -0.13 20.05
C VAL A 253 10.97 0.89 20.69
N THR A 254 9.67 0.63 20.66
CA THR A 254 8.67 1.48 21.31
C THR A 254 7.63 0.64 22.04
N ALA A 255 7.29 1.07 23.24
CA ALA A 255 6.16 0.54 24.00
C ALA A 255 5.20 1.68 24.40
N ASP A 256 3.91 1.48 24.14
CA ASP A 256 2.81 2.30 24.66
C ASP A 256 1.97 1.43 25.60
N ILE A 257 1.95 1.79 26.88
CA ILE A 257 1.33 1.02 27.95
C ILE A 257 0.20 1.87 28.55
N GLY A 258 -1.03 1.38 28.40
CA GLY A 258 -2.23 1.98 28.96
C GLY A 258 -2.33 1.86 30.48
N HIS A 259 -3.55 1.81 31.00
CA HIS A 259 -3.79 1.69 32.44
C HIS A 259 -3.20 0.38 33.00
N ASN A 260 -2.42 0.47 34.07
CA ASN A 260 -1.70 -0.66 34.65
C ASN A 260 -1.55 -0.51 36.17
N ASN A 261 -1.02 -1.56 36.79
CA ASN A 261 -0.81 -1.64 38.24
C ASN A 261 0.66 -1.49 38.66
N LEU A 262 1.54 -1.04 37.75
CA LEU A 262 2.96 -0.86 38.05
C LEU A 262 3.14 0.29 39.04
N THR A 263 4.03 0.06 40.00
CA THR A 263 4.36 1.00 41.06
C THR A 263 5.48 1.96 40.64
N ALA A 264 5.68 3.03 41.40
CA ALA A 264 6.83 3.92 41.19
C ALA A 264 8.17 3.16 41.23
N ASP A 265 8.29 2.16 42.11
CA ASP A 265 9.50 1.34 42.26
C ASP A 265 9.71 0.40 41.06
N ASP A 266 8.64 -0.12 40.45
CA ASP A 266 8.74 -0.92 39.23
C ASP A 266 9.28 -0.09 38.05
N LEU A 267 8.83 1.16 37.94
CA LEU A 267 9.30 2.10 36.91
C LEU A 267 10.73 2.55 37.18
N ASN A 268 11.11 2.76 38.44
CA ASN A 268 12.50 3.03 38.81
C ASN A 268 13.40 1.85 38.46
N ALA A 269 13.00 0.61 38.79
CA ALA A 269 13.73 -0.60 38.45
C ALA A 269 13.96 -0.73 36.94
N PHE A 270 12.98 -0.35 36.12
CA PHE A 270 13.12 -0.31 34.67
C PHE A 270 14.17 0.70 34.20
N ILE A 271 14.15 1.93 34.74
CA ILE A 271 15.14 2.95 34.36
C ILE A 271 16.53 2.54 34.85
N MET A 272 16.65 1.99 36.05
CA MET A 272 17.89 1.47 36.60
C MET A 272 18.44 0.31 35.75
N GLN A 273 17.58 -0.63 35.32
CA GLN A 273 18.00 -1.68 34.39
C GLN A 273 18.57 -1.07 33.10
N TRP A 274 17.92 -0.06 32.52
CA TRP A 274 18.44 0.62 31.34
C TRP A 274 19.80 1.30 31.58
N MET A 275 20.03 1.83 32.79
CA MET A 275 21.31 2.46 33.17
C MET A 275 22.47 1.47 33.23
N PHE A 276 22.23 0.21 33.61
CA PHE A 276 23.30 -0.76 33.88
C PHE A 276 23.41 -1.88 32.85
N VAL A 277 22.38 -2.13 32.03
CA VAL A 277 22.43 -3.16 30.99
C VAL A 277 23.25 -2.71 29.79
N ASP A 278 24.07 -3.61 29.25
CA ASP A 278 24.94 -3.35 28.10
C ASP A 278 24.18 -2.78 26.89
N CYS A 279 24.85 -1.90 26.15
CA CYS A 279 24.27 -1.12 25.05
C CYS A 279 23.68 -1.96 23.91
N ASP A 280 24.22 -3.16 23.68
CA ASP A 280 23.77 -4.07 22.63
C ASP A 280 22.54 -4.90 23.02
N GLN A 281 22.15 -4.87 24.31
CA GLN A 281 21.05 -5.66 24.83
C GLN A 281 19.72 -4.89 24.88
N THR A 282 19.72 -3.57 24.70
CA THR A 282 18.50 -2.75 24.75
C THR A 282 18.21 -2.03 23.43
N ARG A 283 17.06 -2.32 22.84
CA ARG A 283 16.57 -1.69 21.59
C ARG A 283 15.68 -0.47 21.81
N LEU A 284 15.29 -0.22 23.06
CA LEU A 284 14.29 0.77 23.43
C LEU A 284 14.71 2.19 23.04
N GLU A 285 13.80 2.87 22.35
CA GLU A 285 13.89 4.29 22.02
C GLU A 285 12.83 5.13 22.73
N ARG A 286 11.65 4.54 22.98
CA ARG A 286 10.52 5.23 23.60
C ARG A 286 9.68 4.28 24.43
N LEU A 287 9.55 4.56 25.71
CA LEU A 287 8.48 4.01 26.55
C LEU A 287 7.51 5.14 26.88
N GLU A 288 6.23 4.92 26.58
CA GLU A 288 5.11 5.71 27.04
C GLU A 288 4.26 4.85 27.95
N ILE A 289 4.01 5.31 29.19
CA ILE A 289 3.22 4.57 30.15
C ILE A 289 2.26 5.48 30.90
N THR A 290 1.01 5.06 31.02
CA THR A 290 0.04 5.72 31.90
C THR A 290 0.33 5.29 33.34
N LEU A 291 0.64 6.24 34.22
CA LEU A 291 0.94 5.97 35.62
C LEU A 291 -0.30 5.43 36.34
N SER A 292 -0.10 4.39 37.15
CA SER A 292 -1.08 3.94 38.14
C SER A 292 -1.36 5.05 39.17
N PRO A 293 -2.48 4.99 39.91
CA PRO A 293 -2.75 5.96 40.97
C PRO A 293 -1.62 6.07 42.00
N GLU A 294 -1.02 4.92 42.37
CA GLU A 294 0.12 4.83 43.29
C GLU A 294 1.36 5.52 42.68
N ALA A 295 1.77 5.13 41.47
CA ALA A 295 2.97 5.67 40.85
C ALA A 295 2.84 7.17 40.55
N PHE A 296 1.60 7.63 40.30
CA PHE A 296 1.29 9.04 40.11
C PHE A 296 1.44 9.87 41.40
N GLN A 297 1.13 9.31 42.57
CA GLN A 297 1.34 9.97 43.86
C GLN A 297 2.83 9.96 44.23
N ASN A 298 3.53 8.86 43.91
CA ASN A 298 4.93 8.64 44.27
C ASN A 298 5.91 8.93 43.12
N LYS A 299 5.62 9.91 42.25
CA LYS A 299 6.43 10.20 41.05
C LYS A 299 7.91 10.45 41.35
N LYS A 300 8.24 11.04 42.50
CA LYS A 300 9.63 11.30 42.90
C LYS A 300 10.42 10.00 43.01
N SER A 301 9.77 8.92 43.49
CA SER A 301 10.41 7.61 43.66
C SER A 301 10.82 6.95 42.35
N ILE A 302 10.13 7.27 41.24
CA ILE A 302 10.48 6.77 39.90
C ILE A 302 11.93 7.16 39.54
N THR A 303 12.41 8.31 40.01
CA THR A 303 13.75 8.83 39.70
C THR A 303 14.76 8.69 40.85
N ASN A 304 14.41 7.98 41.92
CA ASN A 304 15.32 7.80 43.05
C ASN A 304 16.61 7.10 42.62
N GLY A 305 17.74 7.57 43.15
CA GLY A 305 19.06 7.01 42.85
C GLY A 305 19.64 7.40 41.48
N LEU A 306 18.92 8.18 40.67
CA LEU A 306 19.40 8.66 39.37
C LEU A 306 20.06 10.04 39.51
N LEU A 307 21.19 10.22 38.82
CA LEU A 307 21.78 11.54 38.62
C LEU A 307 21.06 12.25 37.47
N LEU A 308 20.23 13.24 37.83
CA LEU A 308 19.40 13.98 36.91
C LEU A 308 20.07 15.27 36.46
N TYR A 309 20.01 15.55 35.16
CA TYR A 309 20.48 16.80 34.57
C TYR A 309 19.29 17.61 34.05
N ASP A 310 19.39 18.93 34.16
CA ASP A 310 18.49 19.83 33.44
C ASP A 310 18.79 19.81 31.94
N TRP A 311 17.80 20.21 31.14
CA TRP A 311 17.97 20.32 29.70
C TRP A 311 19.11 21.29 29.35
N ASP A 312 20.03 20.80 28.52
CA ASP A 312 21.13 21.58 27.96
C ASP A 312 21.03 21.60 26.43
N PRO A 313 20.80 22.77 25.80
CA PRO A 313 20.69 22.90 24.35
C PRO A 313 21.98 22.51 23.60
N ILE A 314 23.14 22.49 24.28
CA ILE A 314 24.41 22.05 23.71
C ILE A 314 24.46 20.52 23.63
N ARG A 315 23.77 19.81 24.52
CA ARG A 315 23.75 18.33 24.56
C ARG A 315 22.68 17.75 23.66
N ARG A 316 21.50 18.37 23.58
CA ARG A 316 20.38 17.94 22.74
C ARG A 316 19.36 19.05 22.47
N GLU A 317 18.53 18.84 21.47
CA GLU A 317 17.36 19.68 21.20
C GLU A 317 16.33 19.60 22.34
N GLY A 318 15.50 20.64 22.41
CA GLY A 318 14.40 20.70 23.36
C GLY A 318 13.24 19.76 22.98
N GLU A 319 13.10 19.41 21.71
CA GLU A 319 11.96 18.65 21.19
C GLU A 319 12.35 17.26 20.71
N PHE A 320 11.59 16.24 21.14
CA PHE A 320 11.75 14.86 20.71
C PHE A 320 10.74 14.51 19.61
N PHE A 321 11.22 14.02 18.47
CA PHE A 321 10.40 13.51 17.38
C PHE A 321 11.17 12.56 16.44
N ASP A 322 10.42 11.68 15.78
CA ASP A 322 10.97 10.79 14.74
C ASP A 322 11.15 11.55 13.42
N VAL A 323 12.39 11.69 12.96
CA VAL A 323 12.75 12.36 11.71
C VAL A 323 12.08 11.70 10.50
N SER A 324 11.98 10.37 10.48
CA SER A 324 11.41 9.62 9.35
C SER A 324 9.93 9.97 9.15
N TYR A 325 9.20 10.15 10.25
CA TYR A 325 7.80 10.56 10.26
C TYR A 325 7.57 11.96 9.67
N TYR A 326 8.49 12.90 9.95
CA TYR A 326 8.36 14.30 9.52
C TYR A 326 9.03 14.62 8.17
N LEU A 327 9.71 13.65 7.55
CA LEU A 327 10.39 13.85 6.27
C LEU A 327 9.43 14.32 5.15
N ASN A 328 8.20 13.79 5.15
CA ASN A 328 7.15 14.10 4.17
C ASN A 328 6.17 15.19 4.62
N LYS A 329 6.27 15.70 5.85
CA LYS A 329 5.29 16.62 6.43
C LYS A 329 5.72 18.07 6.30
N THR A 330 4.78 18.95 5.96
CA THR A 330 5.03 20.40 5.90
C THR A 330 5.05 21.05 7.28
N SER A 331 4.38 20.48 8.29
CA SER A 331 4.35 20.96 9.68
C SER A 331 4.95 19.94 10.65
N LEU A 332 5.68 20.46 11.65
CA LEU A 332 6.35 19.69 12.71
C LEU A 332 5.53 19.53 14.00
N ARG A 333 4.25 19.94 13.98
CA ARG A 333 3.41 19.98 15.19
C ARG A 333 2.30 18.92 15.15
N ASP A 334 2.66 17.65 14.94
CA ASP A 334 1.72 16.56 15.23
C ASP A 334 1.81 16.24 16.73
N PRO A 335 0.77 16.54 17.53
CA PRO A 335 0.83 16.37 18.98
C PRO A 335 1.05 14.91 19.42
N ASN A 336 0.88 13.93 18.54
CA ASN A 336 1.10 12.51 18.87
C ASN A 336 2.57 12.07 18.67
N HIS A 337 3.34 12.84 17.90
CA HIS A 337 4.72 12.48 17.49
C HIS A 337 5.73 13.57 17.86
N PHE A 338 5.32 14.56 18.64
CA PHE A 338 6.12 15.70 19.05
C PHE A 338 5.99 15.88 20.56
N LEU A 339 7.12 15.86 21.26
CA LEU A 339 7.18 16.03 22.71
C LEU A 339 8.15 17.18 23.04
N ASP A 340 7.67 18.19 23.76
CA ASP A 340 8.52 19.24 24.32
C ASP A 340 9.18 18.71 25.60
N CYS A 341 10.51 18.64 25.57
CA CYS A 341 11.39 18.06 26.56
C CYS A 341 12.35 19.12 27.16
N LYS A 342 12.00 20.42 27.09
CA LYS A 342 12.82 21.50 27.67
C LYS A 342 12.76 21.56 29.19
N PHE A 343 11.65 21.15 29.78
CA PHE A 343 11.41 21.18 31.24
C PHE A 343 11.49 19.79 31.88
N SER A 344 11.92 18.79 31.14
CA SER A 344 12.13 17.42 31.62
C SER A 344 13.54 17.23 32.18
N LYS A 345 13.77 16.08 32.82
CA LYS A 345 15.07 15.71 33.38
C LYS A 345 15.76 14.68 32.48
N ASP A 346 17.07 14.81 32.35
CA ASP A 346 17.89 13.89 31.58
C ASP A 346 18.68 12.96 32.50
N VAL A 347 18.92 11.74 32.02
CA VAL A 347 19.86 10.78 32.59
C VAL A 347 20.91 10.46 31.54
N LEU A 348 22.17 10.51 31.95
CA LEU A 348 23.32 10.20 31.11
C LEU A 348 23.95 8.90 31.61
N ARG A 349 24.01 7.92 30.72
CA ARG A 349 24.65 6.64 30.98
C ARG A 349 26.16 6.73 30.71
N GLU A 350 26.94 5.83 31.30
CA GLU A 350 28.41 5.82 31.19
C GLU A 350 28.90 5.68 29.74
N ASP A 351 28.17 4.95 28.90
CA ASP A 351 28.47 4.79 27.47
C ASP A 351 28.11 6.03 26.63
N GLY A 352 27.66 7.10 27.26
CA GLY A 352 27.25 8.34 26.60
C GLY A 352 25.85 8.30 26.02
N ARG A 353 25.04 7.24 26.19
CA ARG A 353 23.62 7.32 25.82
C ARG A 353 22.87 8.27 26.74
N LEU A 354 22.03 9.11 26.13
CA LEU A 354 21.21 10.10 26.82
C LEU A 354 19.75 9.67 26.75
N ALA A 355 19.06 9.68 27.88
CA ALA A 355 17.61 9.54 27.92
C ALA A 355 16.96 10.69 28.68
N THR A 356 15.71 10.98 28.33
CA THR A 356 14.89 11.99 28.99
C THR A 356 13.72 11.32 29.69
N ILE A 357 13.48 11.75 30.93
CA ILE A 357 12.34 11.39 31.76
C ILE A 357 11.38 12.58 31.76
N LEU A 358 10.27 12.44 31.03
CA LEU A 358 9.24 13.47 30.90
C LEU A 358 7.94 13.01 31.55
N PHE A 359 7.45 13.78 32.51
CA PHE A 359 6.11 13.62 33.06
C PHE A 359 5.16 14.60 32.39
N PHE A 360 4.09 14.10 31.77
CA PHE A 360 3.05 14.94 31.18
C PHE A 360 1.67 14.42 31.58
N GLY A 361 1.00 15.16 32.46
CA GLY A 361 -0.24 14.72 33.09
C GLY A 361 -0.04 13.40 33.84
N LYS A 362 -0.84 12.38 33.49
CA LYS A 362 -0.76 11.02 34.03
C LYS A 362 0.19 10.10 33.26
N LYS A 363 0.96 10.61 32.31
CA LYS A 363 1.89 9.81 31.50
C LYS A 363 3.33 10.06 31.92
N LEU A 364 4.10 8.97 31.93
CA LEU A 364 5.55 8.99 31.95
C LEU A 364 6.05 8.64 30.55
N TYR A 365 6.98 9.44 30.05
CA TYR A 365 7.73 9.18 28.84
C TYR A 365 9.20 8.97 29.22
N PHE A 366 9.75 7.84 28.79
CA PHE A 366 11.18 7.57 28.84
C PHE A 366 11.70 7.53 27.39
N LEU A 367 12.48 8.54 27.02
CA LEU A 367 12.86 8.83 25.64
C LEU A 367 14.37 8.70 25.49
N VAL A 368 14.84 7.70 24.74
CA VAL A 368 16.27 7.48 24.49
C VAL A 368 16.68 8.19 23.21
N TRP A 369 17.63 9.12 23.31
CA TRP A 369 18.06 9.95 22.19
C TRP A 369 19.09 9.24 21.33
N LYS A 370 18.63 8.53 20.29
CA LYS A 370 19.51 8.08 19.20
C LYS A 370 20.05 9.25 18.38
N ASN A 371 19.19 10.26 18.17
CA ASN A 371 19.54 11.49 17.50
C ASN A 371 19.24 12.66 18.42
N ARG A 372 20.28 13.26 19.00
CA ARG A 372 20.14 14.40 19.90
C ARG A 372 19.74 15.70 19.20
N PHE A 373 19.87 15.78 17.87
CA PHE A 373 19.59 16.98 17.07
C PHE A 373 18.70 16.69 15.86
N PRO A 374 17.43 16.27 16.08
CA PRO A 374 16.53 15.82 15.01
C PRO A 374 16.25 16.88 13.94
N TYR A 375 16.26 18.17 14.27
CA TYR A 375 16.08 19.23 13.26
C TYR A 375 17.22 19.29 12.23
N ARG A 376 18.48 19.10 12.67
CA ARG A 376 19.65 19.09 11.78
C ARG A 376 19.54 17.93 10.79
N THR A 377 19.28 16.73 11.32
CA THR A 377 19.10 15.53 10.51
C THR A 377 17.90 15.64 9.57
N LEU A 378 16.79 16.21 10.00
CA LEU A 378 15.63 16.43 9.15
C LEU A 378 15.95 17.40 7.99
N LYS A 379 16.65 18.51 8.29
CA LYS A 379 17.08 19.49 7.28
C LYS A 379 18.00 18.84 6.24
N GLU A 380 18.98 18.06 6.68
CA GLU A 380 19.89 17.31 5.81
C GLU A 380 19.16 16.26 4.97
N ALA A 381 18.25 15.50 5.57
CA ALA A 381 17.47 14.48 4.87
C ALA A 381 16.56 15.10 3.79
N ARG A 382 15.95 16.25 4.08
CA ARG A 382 15.17 17.01 3.08
C ARG A 382 16.05 17.53 1.95
N ARG A 383 17.24 18.06 2.26
CA ARG A 383 18.20 18.52 1.25
C ARG A 383 18.61 17.38 0.31
N LYS A 384 19.06 16.24 0.86
CA LYS A 384 19.44 15.05 0.08
C LYS A 384 18.30 14.55 -0.81
N ARG A 385 17.06 14.59 -0.31
CA ARG A 385 15.89 14.19 -1.10
C ARG A 385 15.60 15.17 -2.24
N ASN A 386 15.73 16.46 -1.99
CA ASN A 386 15.54 17.47 -3.03
C ASN A 386 16.60 17.34 -4.12
N GLU A 387 17.86 17.07 -3.75
CA GLU A 387 18.96 16.76 -4.67
C GLU A 387 18.62 15.52 -5.52
N ALA A 388 18.23 14.41 -4.89
CA ALA A 388 17.85 13.18 -5.61
C ALA A 388 16.63 13.36 -6.54
N ASN A 389 15.62 14.13 -6.09
CA ASN A 389 14.47 14.46 -6.93
C ASN A 389 14.86 15.33 -8.13
N PHE A 390 15.78 16.28 -7.94
CA PHE A 390 16.30 17.12 -9.00
C PHE A 390 17.07 16.28 -10.03
N GLU A 391 17.97 15.40 -9.58
CA GLU A 391 18.69 14.46 -10.45
C GLU A 391 17.76 13.55 -11.26
N LEU A 392 16.69 13.04 -10.63
CA LEU A 392 15.68 12.23 -11.31
C LEU A 392 14.93 13.02 -12.40
N CYS A 393 14.53 14.26 -12.09
CA CYS A 393 13.87 15.15 -13.05
C CYS A 393 14.80 15.49 -14.22
N LEU A 394 16.06 15.80 -13.94
CA LEU A 394 17.09 16.07 -14.95
C LEU A 394 17.30 14.85 -15.85
N THR A 395 17.45 13.67 -15.26
CA THR A 395 17.61 12.41 -16.00
C THR A 395 16.40 12.12 -16.90
N ARG A 396 15.18 12.36 -16.41
CA ARG A 396 13.96 12.21 -17.22
C ARG A 396 13.91 13.21 -18.37
N ALA A 397 14.28 14.47 -18.14
CA ALA A 397 14.33 15.49 -19.17
C ALA A 397 15.37 15.16 -20.24
N LEU A 398 16.57 14.73 -19.84
CA LEU A 398 17.63 14.27 -20.74
C LEU A 398 17.18 13.07 -21.58
N ASN A 399 16.58 12.05 -20.96
CA ASN A 399 16.06 10.89 -21.68
C ASN A 399 14.93 11.25 -22.65
N ALA A 400 14.07 12.21 -22.30
CA ALA A 400 13.04 12.70 -23.21
C ALA A 400 13.65 13.46 -24.39
N ALA A 401 14.66 14.30 -24.15
CA ALA A 401 15.39 15.01 -25.20
C ALA A 401 16.13 14.05 -26.14
N LEU A 402 16.81 13.03 -25.60
CA LEU A 402 17.48 11.99 -26.38
C LEU A 402 16.49 11.26 -27.30
N LYS A 403 15.31 10.87 -26.80
CA LYS A 403 14.27 10.24 -27.64
C LYS A 403 13.81 11.15 -28.79
N VAL A 404 13.71 12.45 -28.56
CA VAL A 404 13.35 13.40 -29.62
C VAL A 404 14.47 13.52 -30.66
N ILE A 405 15.73 13.52 -30.22
CA ILE A 405 16.90 13.52 -31.11
C ILE A 405 16.93 12.22 -31.93
N ASP A 406 16.76 11.07 -31.30
CA ASP A 406 16.75 9.76 -31.96
C ASP A 406 15.62 9.67 -32.98
N ALA A 407 14.42 10.16 -32.64
CA ALA A 407 13.29 10.18 -33.57
C ALA A 407 13.58 11.06 -34.80
N LYS A 408 14.19 12.24 -34.61
CA LYS A 408 14.59 13.12 -35.72
C LYS A 408 15.69 12.51 -36.57
N ALA A 409 16.69 11.87 -35.94
CA ALA A 409 17.78 11.19 -36.64
C ALA A 409 17.23 10.01 -37.48
N GLN A 410 16.28 9.25 -36.93
CA GLN A 410 15.61 8.16 -37.65
C GLN A 410 14.77 8.68 -38.82
N GLU A 411 14.05 9.79 -38.66
CA GLU A 411 13.29 10.43 -39.74
C GLU A 411 14.23 10.91 -40.86
N GLU A 412 15.36 11.54 -40.53
CA GLU A 412 16.37 11.95 -41.51
C GLU A 412 17.00 10.75 -42.24
N TRP A 413 17.28 9.67 -41.51
CA TRP A 413 17.77 8.41 -42.08
C TRP A 413 16.77 7.81 -43.08
N ASN A 414 15.49 7.75 -42.70
CA ASN A 414 14.42 7.25 -43.58
C ASN A 414 14.32 8.11 -44.85
N ARG A 415 14.36 9.45 -44.72
CA ARG A 415 14.33 10.36 -45.86
C ARG A 415 15.51 10.17 -46.82
N LYS A 416 16.72 9.96 -46.28
CA LYS A 416 17.92 9.66 -47.09
C LYS A 416 17.79 8.32 -47.81
N THR A 417 17.21 7.32 -47.15
CA THR A 417 16.99 5.98 -47.71
C THR A 417 15.97 6.02 -48.85
N GLU A 418 14.81 6.67 -48.64
CA GLU A 418 13.79 6.85 -49.67
C GLU A 418 14.32 7.60 -50.90
N TRP A 419 15.12 8.65 -50.67
CA TRP A 419 15.78 9.38 -51.76
C TRP A 419 16.73 8.46 -52.55
N LEU A 420 17.54 7.63 -51.86
CA LEU A 420 18.45 6.69 -52.50
C LEU A 420 17.70 5.65 -53.33
N GLU A 421 16.60 5.09 -52.80
CA GLU A 421 15.74 4.16 -53.51
C GLU A 421 15.12 4.78 -54.77
N ALA A 422 14.66 6.04 -54.68
CA ALA A 422 14.13 6.77 -55.82
C ALA A 422 15.20 6.99 -56.91
N VAL A 423 16.43 7.34 -56.52
CA VAL A 423 17.58 7.47 -57.45
C VAL A 423 17.89 6.14 -58.13
N VAL A 424 17.94 5.04 -57.38
CA VAL A 424 18.19 3.69 -57.93
C VAL A 424 17.09 3.28 -58.90
N LYS A 425 15.82 3.53 -58.56
CA LYS A 425 14.67 3.22 -59.43
C LYS A 425 14.70 4.03 -60.73
N SER A 426 15.01 5.33 -60.64
CA SER A 426 15.18 6.21 -61.80
C SER A 426 16.30 5.72 -62.72
N ARG A 427 17.46 5.35 -62.16
CA ARG A 427 18.58 4.79 -62.93
C ARG A 427 18.22 3.46 -63.60
N LYS A 428 17.49 2.57 -62.92
CA LYS A 428 17.00 1.32 -63.51
C LYS A 428 16.03 1.57 -64.67
N ALA A 429 15.09 2.49 -64.51
CA ALA A 429 14.15 2.86 -65.58
C ALA A 429 14.88 3.44 -66.79
N ALA A 430 15.85 4.34 -66.59
CA ALA A 430 16.68 4.88 -67.67
C ALA A 430 17.48 3.77 -68.38
N ALA A 431 18.04 2.82 -67.63
CA ALA A 431 18.74 1.67 -68.21
C ALA A 431 17.80 0.74 -68.99
N GLU A 432 16.57 0.51 -68.51
CA GLU A 432 15.56 -0.28 -69.24
C GLU A 432 15.08 0.42 -70.51
N GLU A 433 14.90 1.74 -70.47
CA GLU A 433 14.56 2.54 -71.65
C GLU A 433 15.69 2.49 -72.69
N GLU A 434 16.95 2.63 -72.26
CA GLU A 434 18.12 2.47 -73.11
C GLU A 434 18.18 1.06 -73.74
N GLN A 435 17.93 0.01 -72.96
CA GLN A 435 17.87 -1.37 -73.44
C GLN A 435 16.71 -1.58 -74.43
N THR A 436 15.55 -0.96 -74.19
CA THR A 436 14.39 -1.04 -75.07
C THR A 436 14.65 -0.31 -76.39
N ALA A 437 15.30 0.87 -76.34
CA ALA A 437 15.74 1.59 -77.51
C ALA A 437 16.74 0.76 -78.34
N LYS A 438 17.72 0.11 -77.67
CA LYS A 438 18.64 -0.84 -78.31
C LYS A 438 17.89 -1.98 -78.99
N ARG A 439 16.91 -2.61 -78.31
CA ARG A 439 16.09 -3.70 -78.90
C ARG A 439 15.33 -3.24 -80.14
N LYS A 440 14.63 -2.10 -80.07
CA LYS A 440 13.92 -1.52 -81.22
C LYS A 440 14.86 -1.22 -82.39
N TYR A 441 16.03 -0.69 -82.10
CA TYR A 441 17.06 -0.46 -83.11
C TYR A 441 17.48 -1.77 -83.79
N PHE A 442 17.77 -2.81 -83.02
CA PHE A 442 18.15 -4.12 -83.57
C PHE A 442 17.00 -4.79 -84.34
N GLU A 443 15.76 -4.62 -83.92
CA GLU A 443 14.58 -5.17 -84.60
C GLU A 443 14.33 -4.47 -85.94
N ALA A 444 14.40 -3.13 -85.98
CA ALA A 444 14.34 -2.36 -87.22
C ALA A 444 15.51 -2.71 -88.16
N LEU A 445 16.69 -2.94 -87.62
CA LEU A 445 17.86 -3.39 -88.37
C LEU A 445 17.64 -4.79 -88.97
N LYS A 446 16.98 -5.69 -88.23
CA LYS A 446 16.62 -7.04 -88.70
C LYS A 446 15.57 -6.98 -89.80
N GLU A 447 14.52 -6.17 -89.64
CA GLU A 447 13.47 -5.98 -90.65
C GLU A 447 14.04 -5.37 -91.95
N PHE A 448 14.95 -4.40 -91.83
CA PHE A 448 15.69 -3.84 -92.96
C PHE A 448 16.56 -4.89 -93.66
N LEU A 449 17.22 -5.77 -92.90
CA LEU A 449 17.96 -6.89 -93.46
C LEU A 449 17.03 -7.86 -94.19
N ASP A 450 15.84 -8.16 -93.66
CA ASP A 450 14.91 -9.13 -94.25
C ASP A 450 14.21 -8.64 -95.53
N THR A 451 13.98 -7.34 -95.66
CA THR A 451 13.33 -6.72 -96.84
C THR A 451 14.29 -6.27 -97.94
N SER A 452 15.60 -6.31 -97.70
CA SER A 452 16.60 -5.83 -98.67
C SER A 452 17.12 -6.95 -99.59
N GLU A 453 17.28 -6.61 -100.88
CA GLU A 453 17.90 -7.48 -101.90
C GLU A 453 19.32 -7.95 -101.48
N PRO A 454 19.82 -9.09 -102.00
CA PRO A 454 21.00 -9.79 -101.48
C PRO A 454 22.32 -9.01 -101.48
N LYS A 455 22.46 -7.91 -102.23
CA LYS A 455 23.68 -7.10 -102.30
C LYS A 455 23.87 -6.13 -101.10
N PRO A 456 22.90 -5.30 -100.70
CA PRO A 456 23.02 -4.46 -99.48
C PRO A 456 23.14 -5.26 -98.18
N LYS A 457 22.53 -6.47 -98.12
CA LYS A 457 22.51 -7.36 -96.94
C LYS A 457 23.92 -7.78 -96.47
N ARG A 458 24.85 -8.05 -97.40
CA ARG A 458 26.25 -8.44 -97.08
C ARG A 458 27.11 -7.30 -96.51
N ARG A 459 26.81 -6.04 -96.84
CA ARG A 459 27.61 -4.88 -96.38
C ARG A 459 27.24 -4.48 -94.96
N LEU A 460 25.95 -4.55 -94.61
CA LEU A 460 25.44 -4.22 -93.29
C LEU A 460 25.81 -5.27 -92.22
N LEU A 461 25.78 -6.57 -92.57
CA LEU A 461 26.20 -7.67 -91.68
C LEU A 461 27.66 -7.54 -91.23
N ARG A 462 28.57 -7.03 -92.08
CA ARG A 462 29.96 -6.74 -91.68
C ARG A 462 30.05 -5.63 -90.63
N THR A 463 29.22 -4.59 -90.72
CA THR A 463 29.22 -3.48 -89.76
C THR A 463 28.64 -3.88 -88.40
N ILE A 464 27.62 -4.75 -88.38
CA ILE A 464 27.00 -5.24 -87.12
C ILE A 464 27.94 -6.16 -86.35
N THR A 465 28.78 -6.92 -87.05
CA THR A 465 29.75 -7.83 -86.41
C THR A 465 30.80 -7.03 -85.61
N ILE A 466 31.10 -5.79 -86.01
CA ILE A 466 32.04 -4.91 -85.31
C ILE A 466 31.49 -4.45 -83.94
N PHE A 467 30.17 -4.22 -83.82
CA PHE A 467 29.57 -3.77 -82.55
C PHE A 467 29.32 -4.88 -81.52
N LYS A 468 29.49 -6.16 -81.89
CA LYS A 468 29.29 -7.29 -80.97
C LYS A 468 30.51 -7.56 -80.10
N ASP A 469 31.67 -7.05 -80.49
CA ASP A 469 32.95 -7.21 -79.78
C ASP A 469 33.28 -6.05 -78.83
N ASP A 470 32.46 -4.99 -78.80
CA ASP A 470 32.56 -3.95 -77.76
C ASP A 470 31.88 -4.44 -76.48
N SER A 471 32.65 -5.19 -75.68
CA SER A 471 32.39 -5.35 -74.26
C SER A 471 32.33 -3.95 -73.63
N ILE A 472 31.14 -3.53 -73.21
CA ILE A 472 30.96 -2.33 -72.40
C ILE A 472 31.46 -2.67 -70.97
N PRO A 473 32.37 -1.87 -70.37
CA PRO A 473 32.86 -2.09 -69.00
C PRO A 473 31.79 -1.96 -67.91
#